data_AF-A0A963NVU2-F1
#
_entry.id   AF-A0A963NVU2-F1
#
_cell.length_a   1.000
_cell.length_b   1.000
_cell.length_c   1.000
_cell.angle_alpha   90.00
_cell.angle_beta   90.00
_cell.angle_gamma   90.00
#
_symmetry.space_group_name_H-M   'P 1'
#
loop_
_entity.id
_entity.type
_entity.pdbx_description
1 polymer ?
#
loop_
_entity_poly.entity_id
_entity_poly.type
_entity_poly.pdbx_seq_one_letter_code
_entity_poly.pdbx_strand_id
1 'polypeptide(L)'
;MVAKRMGVLVLHEGVDQYLEELRRRFPAVEFQPIRQPAGLEALSGFPAAIAYSCVTDGFPRTEHARLRDWPGLDWVHVGGSGFDHFVADGPPGFLLTNGAGVLAQELAQTLLGALIALNRGFVGALRD
;
A
#
# COMPACT_ATOMS: atom_id res chain seq x y z
N MET A 1 12.74 18.32 -25.45
CA MET A 1 11.92 17.19 -24.97
C MET A 1 11.13 17.68 -23.77
N VAL A 2 9.80 17.71 -23.85
CA VAL A 2 8.96 17.99 -22.68
C VAL A 2 9.00 16.74 -21.81
N ALA A 3 9.46 16.85 -20.56
CA ALA A 3 9.44 15.73 -19.63
C ALA A 3 8.00 15.21 -19.50
N LYS A 4 7.78 13.93 -19.81
CA LYS A 4 6.49 13.28 -19.62
C LYS A 4 6.15 13.39 -18.12
N ARG A 5 5.07 14.08 -17.77
CA ARG A 5 4.56 14.07 -16.39
C ARG A 5 4.30 12.61 -16.00
N MET A 6 4.92 12.17 -14.92
CA MET A 6 4.78 10.80 -14.44
C MET A 6 3.61 10.74 -13.46
N GLY A 7 2.55 10.06 -13.87
CA GLY A 7 1.36 9.87 -13.04
C GLY A 7 1.55 8.73 -12.04
N VAL A 8 1.17 8.96 -10.78
CA VAL A 8 1.22 7.98 -9.70
C VAL A 8 -0.15 7.85 -9.06
N LEU A 9 -0.69 6.64 -9.03
CA LEU A 9 -1.85 6.32 -8.20
C LEU A 9 -1.39 6.05 -6.76
N VAL A 10 -2.12 6.56 -5.77
CA VAL A 10 -1.83 6.29 -4.36
C VAL A 10 -3.08 5.71 -3.70
N LEU A 11 -3.11 4.38 -3.58
CA LEU A 11 -4.23 3.64 -2.98
C LEU A 11 -3.95 3.48 -1.49
N HIS A 12 -4.58 4.33 -0.69
CA HIS A 12 -4.52 4.29 0.77
C HIS A 12 -5.56 5.23 1.37
N GLU A 13 -6.37 4.75 2.32
CA GLU A 13 -7.40 5.56 2.99
C GLU A 13 -6.80 6.78 3.71
N GLY A 14 -5.61 6.61 4.31
CA GLY A 14 -4.91 7.65 5.08
C GLY A 14 -3.98 8.54 4.24
N VAL A 15 -4.11 8.57 2.92
CA VAL A 15 -3.20 9.31 2.02
C VAL A 15 -3.06 10.80 2.36
N ASP A 16 -4.10 11.42 2.90
CA ASP A 16 -4.09 12.84 3.28
C ASP A 16 -3.05 13.16 4.36
N GLN A 17 -2.63 12.18 5.15
CA GLN A 17 -1.61 12.35 6.19
C GLN A 17 -0.21 12.67 5.62
N TYR A 18 0.04 12.35 4.34
CA TYR A 18 1.37 12.50 3.73
C TYR A 18 1.37 13.01 2.29
N LEU A 19 0.20 13.23 1.67
CA LEU A 19 0.11 13.65 0.26
C LEU A 19 0.81 14.99 -0.02
N GLU A 20 0.63 15.97 0.85
CA GLU A 20 1.24 17.30 0.68
C GLU A 20 2.77 17.24 0.79
N GLU A 21 3.29 16.35 1.65
CA GLU A 21 4.73 16.08 1.73
C GLU A 21 5.25 15.48 0.42
N LEU A 22 4.53 14.51 -0.16
CA LEU A 22 4.90 13.89 -1.43
C LEU A 22 4.93 14.91 -2.57
N ARG A 23 3.88 15.73 -2.68
CA ARG A 23 3.80 16.81 -3.69
C ARG A 23 4.93 17.82 -3.54
N ARG A 24 5.28 18.17 -2.30
CA ARG A 24 6.39 19.09 -2.00
C ARG A 24 7.75 18.50 -2.37
N ARG A 25 8.02 17.22 -2.04
CA ARG A 25 9.28 16.55 -2.37
C ARG A 25 9.42 16.22 -3.85
N PHE A 26 8.32 15.93 -4.54
CA PHE A 26 8.32 15.46 -5.93
C PHE A 26 7.38 16.30 -6.80
N PRO A 27 7.69 17.59 -7.04
CA PRO A 27 6.78 18.52 -7.74
C PRO A 27 6.57 18.19 -9.23
N ALA A 28 7.44 17.37 -9.82
CA ALA A 28 7.30 16.91 -11.20
C ALA A 28 6.36 15.69 -11.35
N VAL A 29 5.93 15.10 -10.23
CA VAL A 29 5.10 13.89 -10.19
C VAL A 29 3.65 14.27 -9.94
N GLU A 30 2.75 13.70 -10.72
CA GLU A 30 1.32 13.91 -10.54
C GLU A 30 0.72 12.78 -9.70
N PHE A 31 0.49 13.06 -8.42
CA PHE A 31 -0.11 12.10 -7.49
C PHE A 31 -1.64 12.18 -7.51
N GLN A 32 -2.28 11.04 -7.79
CA GLN A 32 -3.72 10.85 -7.73
C GLN A 32 -4.10 9.98 -6.52
N PRO A 33 -4.61 10.59 -5.44
CA PRO A 33 -5.02 9.86 -4.24
C PRO A 33 -6.33 9.10 -4.46
N ILE A 34 -6.31 7.81 -4.13
CA ILE A 34 -7.49 6.94 -4.10
C ILE A 34 -7.69 6.52 -2.65
N ARG A 35 -8.73 7.07 -2.02
CA ARG A 35 -9.00 6.88 -0.58
C ARG A 35 -9.90 5.69 -0.31
N GLN A 36 -10.65 5.26 -1.31
CA GLN A 36 -11.65 4.22 -1.20
C GLN A 36 -11.80 3.51 -2.55
N PRO A 37 -12.33 2.28 -2.56
CA PRO A 37 -12.43 1.46 -3.77
C PRO A 37 -13.15 2.14 -4.95
N ALA A 38 -14.21 2.91 -4.67
CA ALA A 38 -14.97 3.64 -5.70
C ALA A 38 -14.11 4.64 -6.50
N GLY A 39 -12.97 5.09 -5.96
CA GLY A 39 -12.07 6.01 -6.64
C GLY A 39 -11.25 5.37 -7.77
N LEU A 40 -11.08 4.04 -7.80
CA LEU A 40 -10.42 3.34 -8.91
C LEU A 40 -11.20 3.54 -10.21
N GLU A 41 -12.54 3.39 -10.18
CA GLU A 41 -13.39 3.53 -11.36
C GLU A 41 -13.35 4.95 -11.92
N ALA A 42 -13.43 5.94 -11.03
CA ALA A 42 -13.42 7.36 -11.39
C ALA A 42 -12.12 7.79 -12.08
N LEU A 43 -11.03 7.04 -11.90
CA LEU A 43 -9.71 7.34 -12.44
C LEU A 43 -9.26 6.36 -13.53
N SER A 44 -10.10 5.45 -14.00
CA SER A 44 -9.76 4.42 -15.01
C SER A 44 -9.08 4.96 -16.29
N GLY A 45 -9.30 6.24 -16.64
CA GLY A 45 -8.65 6.92 -17.77
C GLY A 45 -7.36 7.67 -17.43
N PHE A 46 -6.92 7.68 -16.17
CA PHE A 46 -5.72 8.41 -15.76
C PHE A 46 -4.45 7.65 -16.20
N PRO A 47 -3.52 8.31 -16.94
CA PRO A 47 -2.33 7.68 -17.48
C PRO A 47 -1.23 7.53 -16.42
N ALA A 48 -1.48 6.70 -15.40
CA ALA A 48 -0.49 6.34 -14.40
C ALA A 48 0.49 5.30 -14.93
N ALA A 49 1.78 5.49 -14.65
CA ALA A 49 2.82 4.50 -14.87
C ALA A 49 3.22 3.77 -13.57
N ILE A 50 2.86 4.36 -12.42
CA ILE A 50 3.24 3.86 -11.10
C ILE A 50 2.00 3.81 -10.20
N ALA A 51 1.91 2.79 -9.35
CA ALA A 51 0.94 2.76 -8.26
C ALA A 51 1.61 2.43 -6.92
N TYR A 52 1.20 3.16 -5.87
CA TYR A 52 1.43 2.79 -4.48
C TYR A 52 0.18 2.09 -3.92
N SER A 53 0.37 0.93 -3.31
CA SER A 53 -0.68 0.07 -2.78
C SER A 53 -0.45 -0.19 -1.29
N CYS A 54 -1.33 0.31 -0.42
CA CYS A 54 -1.28 0.02 1.02
C CYS A 54 -2.66 -0.41 1.51
N VAL A 55 -2.80 -1.71 1.77
CA VAL A 55 -4.04 -2.34 2.20
C VAL A 55 -4.39 -1.90 3.61
N THR A 56 -5.65 -1.54 3.80
CA THR A 56 -6.26 -1.23 5.10
C THR A 56 -7.59 -1.99 5.23
N ASP A 57 -8.22 -1.93 6.40
CA ASP A 57 -9.54 -2.53 6.60
C ASP A 57 -10.61 -1.86 5.70
N GLY A 58 -10.50 -0.54 5.47
CA GLY A 58 -11.37 0.22 4.57
C GLY A 58 -11.01 0.10 3.08
N PHE A 59 -9.82 -0.45 2.76
CA PHE A 59 -9.35 -0.64 1.39
C PHE A 59 -8.70 -2.03 1.24
N PRO A 60 -9.54 -3.07 1.07
CA PRO A 60 -9.09 -4.46 1.20
C PRO A 60 -8.32 -4.95 -0.03
N ARG A 61 -7.58 -6.07 0.16
CA ARG A 61 -6.72 -6.70 -0.88
C ARG A 61 -7.42 -6.93 -2.21
N THR A 62 -8.69 -7.30 -2.19
CA THR A 62 -9.51 -7.56 -3.39
C THR A 62 -9.61 -6.33 -4.29
N GLU A 63 -9.65 -5.13 -3.70
CA GLU A 63 -9.75 -3.88 -4.43
C GLU A 63 -8.39 -3.44 -4.97
N HIS A 64 -7.32 -3.66 -4.22
CA HIS A 64 -5.95 -3.41 -4.69
C HIS A 64 -5.56 -4.35 -5.85
N ALA A 65 -6.04 -5.60 -5.83
CA ALA A 65 -5.77 -6.59 -6.87
C ALA A 65 -6.21 -6.12 -8.27
N ARG A 66 -7.19 -5.21 -8.35
CA ARG A 66 -7.68 -4.61 -9.60
C ARG A 66 -6.61 -3.80 -10.34
N LEU A 67 -5.53 -3.38 -9.68
CA LEU A 67 -4.38 -2.77 -10.36
C LEU A 67 -3.67 -3.75 -11.30
N ARG A 68 -3.88 -5.06 -11.16
CA ARG A 68 -3.34 -6.09 -12.07
C ARG A 68 -3.73 -5.82 -13.51
N ASP A 69 -4.96 -5.36 -13.71
CA ASP A 69 -5.55 -5.11 -15.03
C ASP A 69 -5.53 -3.61 -15.40
N TRP A 70 -4.86 -2.77 -14.60
CA TRP A 70 -4.80 -1.34 -14.88
C TRP A 70 -3.90 -1.05 -16.08
N PRO A 71 -4.40 -0.36 -17.11
CA PRO A 71 -3.64 -0.12 -18.33
C PRO A 71 -2.46 0.82 -18.09
N GLY A 72 -1.28 0.40 -18.54
CA GLY A 72 -0.09 1.26 -18.59
C GLY A 72 0.73 1.36 -17.29
N LEU A 73 0.44 0.53 -16.28
CA LEU A 73 1.32 0.41 -15.12
C LEU A 73 2.62 -0.30 -15.47
N ASP A 74 3.74 0.36 -15.18
CA ASP A 74 5.09 -0.21 -15.30
C ASP A 74 5.60 -0.68 -13.93
N TRP A 75 5.12 -0.09 -12.82
CA TRP A 75 5.58 -0.37 -11.47
C TRP A 75 4.47 -0.26 -10.41
N VAL A 76 4.38 -1.27 -9.55
CA VAL A 76 3.58 -1.25 -8.33
C VAL A 76 4.48 -1.43 -7.10
N HIS A 77 4.36 -0.52 -6.15
CA HIS A 77 5.00 -0.63 -4.84
C HIS A 77 3.95 -0.90 -3.76
N VAL A 78 4.10 -2.02 -3.05
CA VAL A 78 3.26 -2.39 -1.90
C VAL A 78 3.88 -1.82 -0.63
N GLY A 79 3.13 -1.03 0.13
CA GLY A 79 3.63 -0.43 1.38
C GLY A 79 3.90 -1.46 2.50
N GLY A 80 3.21 -2.60 2.47
CA GLY A 80 3.43 -3.73 3.37
C GLY A 80 4.37 -4.80 2.81
N SER A 81 4.57 -5.88 3.57
CA SER A 81 5.39 -7.03 3.14
C SER A 81 4.65 -8.02 2.23
N GLY A 82 3.34 -8.20 2.42
CA GLY A 82 2.53 -9.16 1.68
C GLY A 82 1.98 -8.61 0.37
N PHE A 83 2.23 -9.31 -0.73
CA PHE A 83 1.82 -8.92 -2.09
C PHE A 83 1.08 -10.04 -2.84
N ASP A 84 0.62 -11.07 -2.11
CA ASP A 84 0.01 -12.30 -2.66
C ASP A 84 -1.15 -12.01 -3.62
N HIS A 85 -1.91 -10.96 -3.34
CA HIS A 85 -3.05 -10.48 -4.13
C HIS A 85 -2.67 -10.02 -5.55
N PHE A 86 -1.39 -9.75 -5.83
CA PHE A 86 -0.90 -9.43 -7.18
C PHE A 86 -0.34 -10.63 -7.93
N VAL A 87 -0.08 -11.75 -7.24
CA VAL A 87 0.60 -12.93 -7.82
C VAL A 87 -0.27 -14.19 -7.80
N ALA A 88 -1.47 -14.14 -7.23
CA ALA A 88 -2.38 -15.28 -7.10
C ALA A 88 -2.63 -16.00 -8.44
N ASP A 89 -2.83 -15.25 -9.53
CA ASP A 89 -3.09 -15.79 -10.88
C ASP A 89 -1.84 -15.81 -11.77
N GLY A 90 -0.65 -15.84 -11.18
CA GLY A 90 0.65 -15.82 -11.88
C GLY A 90 1.37 -14.47 -11.79
N PRO A 91 2.53 -14.29 -12.44
CA PRO A 91 3.29 -13.05 -12.37
C PRO A 91 2.56 -11.87 -13.01
N PRO A 92 2.60 -10.66 -12.41
CA PRO A 92 2.00 -9.46 -13.00
C PRO A 92 2.84 -8.93 -14.17
N GLY A 93 2.22 -8.12 -15.03
CA GLY A 93 2.89 -7.48 -16.18
C GLY A 93 3.77 -6.27 -15.83
N PHE A 94 3.81 -5.87 -14.55
CA PHE A 94 4.58 -4.74 -14.04
C PHE A 94 5.69 -5.20 -13.08
N LEU A 95 6.67 -4.32 -12.86
CA LEU A 95 7.60 -4.48 -11.74
C LEU A 95 6.82 -4.42 -10.42
N LEU A 96 6.97 -5.44 -9.57
CA LEU A 96 6.36 -5.48 -8.25
C LEU A 96 7.44 -5.41 -7.18
N THR A 97 7.27 -4.46 -6.25
CA THR A 97 8.17 -4.28 -5.08
C THR A 97 7.33 -4.15 -3.81
N ASN A 98 7.94 -4.35 -2.64
CA ASN A 98 7.23 -4.29 -1.36
C ASN A 98 8.06 -3.58 -0.27
N GLY A 99 7.40 -3.25 0.84
CA GLY A 99 8.00 -2.70 2.05
C GLY A 99 8.56 -3.81 2.95
N ALA A 100 9.43 -4.68 2.43
CA ALA A 100 10.02 -5.73 3.24
C ALA A 100 10.84 -5.14 4.40
N GLY A 101 10.59 -5.63 5.63
CA GLY A 101 11.34 -5.23 6.83
C GLY A 101 10.94 -3.89 7.47
N VAL A 102 10.05 -3.11 6.87
CA VAL A 102 9.66 -1.78 7.40
C VAL A 102 8.99 -1.84 8.77
N LEU A 103 8.37 -2.98 9.12
CA LEU A 103 7.74 -3.23 10.43
C LEU A 103 8.52 -4.23 11.30
N ALA A 104 9.77 -4.55 10.96
CA ALA A 104 10.52 -5.60 11.64
C ALA A 104 10.74 -5.28 13.13
N GLN A 105 10.98 -4.01 13.45
CA GLN A 105 11.20 -3.56 14.83
C GLN A 105 9.92 -3.62 15.65
N GLU A 106 8.79 -3.16 15.10
CA GLU A 106 7.47 -3.19 15.71
C GLU A 106 7.03 -4.63 15.97
N LEU A 107 7.30 -5.55 15.02
CA LEU A 107 7.07 -6.98 15.19
C LEU A 107 7.93 -7.57 16.31
N ALA A 108 9.21 -7.21 16.39
CA ALA A 108 10.10 -7.66 17.47
C ALA A 108 9.62 -7.18 18.85
N GLN A 109 9.21 -5.92 18.95
CA GLN A 109 8.66 -5.34 20.18
C GLN A 109 7.34 -6.02 20.58
N THR A 110 6.44 -6.22 19.60
CA THR A 110 5.16 -6.89 19.82
C THR A 110 5.36 -8.33 20.30
N LEU A 111 6.26 -9.08 19.66
CA LEU A 111 6.59 -10.44 20.03
C LEU A 111 7.18 -10.52 21.45
N LEU A 112 8.13 -9.64 21.77
CA LEU A 112 8.73 -9.60 23.10
C LEU A 112 7.67 -9.26 24.18
N GLY A 113 6.80 -8.29 23.91
CA GLY A 113 5.68 -7.96 24.78
C GLY A 113 4.72 -9.13 25.00
N ALA A 114 4.34 -9.83 23.93
CA ALA A 114 3.50 -11.03 24.00
C ALA A 114 4.16 -12.15 24.82
N LEU A 115 5.45 -12.41 24.62
CA LEU A 115 6.21 -13.40 25.39
C LEU A 115 6.21 -13.08 26.89
N ILE A 116 6.43 -11.81 27.27
CA ILE A 116 6.37 -11.36 28.67
C ILE A 116 4.96 -11.54 29.22
N ALA A 117 3.93 -11.09 28.50
CA ALA A 117 2.54 -11.16 28.93
C ALA A 117 2.08 -12.60 29.17
N LEU A 118 2.46 -13.53 28.30
CA LEU A 118 2.18 -14.95 28.45
C LEU A 118 2.92 -15.54 29.65
N ASN A 119 4.22 -15.26 29.80
CA ASN A 119 5.02 -15.78 30.93
C ASN A 119 4.57 -15.23 32.30
N ARG A 120 3.99 -14.03 32.33
CA ARG A 120 3.53 -13.37 33.58
C ARG A 120 2.04 -13.52 33.83
N GLY A 121 1.31 -14.26 32.99
CA GLY A 121 -0.11 -14.51 33.18
C GLY A 121 -1.02 -13.31 32.93
N PHE A 122 -0.52 -12.25 32.26
CA PHE A 122 -1.32 -11.05 31.99
C PHE A 122 -2.53 -11.32 31.07
N VAL A 123 -2.45 -12.35 30.23
CA VAL A 123 -3.57 -12.77 29.36
C VAL A 123 -4.74 -13.33 30.18
N GLY A 124 -4.47 -13.94 31.35
CA GLY A 124 -5.51 -14.44 32.26
C GLY A 124 -6.20 -13.32 33.03
N ALA A 125 -5.44 -12.31 33.47
CA ALA A 125 -5.94 -11.17 34.23
C ALA A 125 -6.90 -10.24 33.45
N LEU A 126 -7.00 -10.39 32.12
CA LEU A 126 -7.95 -9.66 31.27
C LEU A 126 -9.33 -10.33 31.18
N ARG A 127 -9.51 -11.51 31.78
CA ARG A 127 -10.76 -12.28 31.73
C ARG A 127 -11.59 -12.22 33.02
N ASP A 128 -11.06 -11.56 34.05
CA ASP A 128 -11.72 -11.28 35.34
C ASP A 128 -12.13 -9.80 35.42
#